data_AF-A0A174VV86-F1
#
_entry.id   AF-A0A174VV86-F1
#
_cell.length_a   1.000
_cell.length_b   1.000
_cell.length_c   1.000
_cell.angle_alpha   90.00
_cell.angle_beta   90.00
_cell.angle_gamma   90.00
#
_symmetry.space_group_name_H-M   'P 1'
#
loop_
_entity.id
_entity.type
_entity.pdbx_description
1 polymer ?
#
loop_
_entity_poly.entity_id
_entity_poly.type
_entity_poly.pdbx_seq_one_letter_code
_entity_poly.pdbx_strand_id
1 'polypeptide(L)'
;MILANFTVTDDRAEKVDFALPYMKVALGVVSPDDALIKDVKDLEGKKLIVVKGTTAETYFTDNYPDIELVKFDEYQEAYDALLDGRGDAFSTDNTEVLAWAQQNEGFSVGIESLGDIDTIAPAVQKGNTDLLNAINDEIKSLADEQFFHKDFEETLKPVYGDNINPDDLVVEGGVVDSEEKAEDADAAETEDSDAASDDTKDAETTEEPEETEAADAE
;
A
#
# COMPACT_ATOMS: atom_id res chain seq x y z
N MET A 1 6.74 -21.76 15.57
CA MET A 1 6.44 -20.32 15.46
C MET A 1 7.14 -19.80 14.23
N ILE A 2 6.51 -18.88 13.51
CA ILE A 2 7.03 -18.17 12.36
C ILE A 2 7.14 -16.69 12.75
N LEU A 3 8.33 -16.12 12.54
CA LEU A 3 8.65 -14.69 12.68
C LEU A 3 9.51 -14.30 11.47
N ALA A 4 8.89 -14.34 10.29
CA ALA A 4 9.57 -14.19 9.00
C ALA A 4 8.84 -13.15 8.14
N ASN A 5 8.66 -11.94 8.69
CA ASN A 5 7.88 -10.85 8.08
C ASN A 5 6.55 -11.33 7.49
N PHE A 6 5.76 -12.06 8.28
CA PHE A 6 4.63 -12.82 7.77
C PHE A 6 3.32 -12.04 7.84
N THR A 7 2.86 -11.57 6.68
CA THR A 7 1.59 -10.82 6.54
C THR A 7 0.39 -11.66 6.93
N VAL A 8 -0.48 -11.08 7.74
CA VAL A 8 -1.77 -11.64 8.12
C VAL A 8 -2.71 -11.55 6.93
N THR A 9 -3.16 -12.70 6.41
CA THR A 9 -4.21 -12.78 5.39
C THR A 9 -5.21 -13.87 5.77
N ASP A 10 -6.45 -13.77 5.28
CA ASP A 10 -7.49 -14.77 5.55
C ASP A 10 -7.06 -16.18 5.13
N ASP A 11 -6.51 -16.32 3.93
CA ASP A 11 -6.01 -17.60 3.39
C ASP A 11 -4.91 -18.22 4.26
N ARG A 12 -3.98 -17.40 4.77
CA ARG A 12 -2.93 -17.85 5.70
C ARG A 12 -3.55 -18.21 7.05
N ALA A 13 -4.50 -17.42 7.54
CA ALA A 13 -5.19 -17.64 8.81
C ALA A 13 -6.04 -18.93 8.81
N GLU A 14 -6.41 -19.49 7.65
CA GLU A 14 -6.99 -20.83 7.61
C GLU A 14 -5.99 -21.93 8.04
N LYS A 15 -4.69 -21.71 7.83
CA LYS A 15 -3.63 -22.71 7.98
C LYS A 15 -2.83 -22.56 9.27
N VAL A 16 -2.76 -21.35 9.81
CA VAL A 16 -2.03 -21.01 11.04
C VAL A 16 -2.91 -20.18 11.97
N ASP A 17 -2.48 -20.00 13.22
CA ASP A 17 -3.04 -18.97 14.10
C ASP A 17 -2.02 -17.83 14.20
N PHE A 18 -2.46 -16.62 13.89
CA PHE A 18 -1.65 -15.41 14.06
C PHE A 18 -1.80 -14.88 15.48
N ALA A 19 -0.67 -14.47 16.05
CA ALA A 19 -0.63 -13.66 17.25
C ALA A 19 -0.98 -12.19 16.91
N LEU A 20 -0.93 -11.34 17.94
CA LEU A 20 -1.07 -9.90 17.77
C LEU A 20 -0.01 -9.34 16.81
N PRO A 21 -0.38 -8.36 15.96
CA PRO A 21 0.56 -7.76 15.02
C PRO A 21 1.58 -6.88 15.74
N TYR A 22 2.72 -6.67 15.10
CA TYR A 22 3.77 -5.76 15.57
C TYR A 22 4.15 -4.69 14.53
N MET A 23 3.63 -4.81 13.31
CA MET A 23 3.93 -3.87 12.23
C MET A 23 2.78 -3.82 11.20
N LYS A 24 2.54 -2.65 10.61
CA LYS A 24 1.70 -2.42 9.43
C LYS A 24 2.52 -2.55 8.17
N VAL A 25 1.90 -2.98 7.07
CA VAL A 25 2.58 -3.11 5.77
C VAL A 25 1.60 -2.88 4.63
N ALA A 26 2.08 -2.32 3.52
CA ALA A 26 1.38 -2.30 2.25
C ALA A 26 2.32 -2.81 1.16
N LEU A 27 1.83 -2.97 -0.06
CA LEU A 27 2.70 -3.26 -1.20
C LEU A 27 3.32 -1.97 -1.74
N GLY A 28 4.50 -2.09 -2.35
CA GLY A 28 5.13 -1.02 -3.10
C GLY A 28 5.69 -1.50 -4.43
N VAL A 29 6.08 -0.54 -5.28
CA VAL A 29 6.67 -0.81 -6.60
C VAL A 29 7.92 0.05 -6.79
N VAL A 30 9.05 -0.62 -7.01
CA VAL A 30 10.33 0.00 -7.39
C VAL A 30 10.61 -0.21 -8.86
N SER A 31 11.17 0.81 -9.51
CA SER A 31 11.52 0.78 -10.94
C SER A 31 12.70 1.72 -11.22
N PRO A 32 13.37 1.59 -12.39
CA PRO A 32 14.45 2.50 -12.79
C PRO A 32 14.01 3.97 -12.81
N ASP A 33 14.89 4.88 -12.41
CA ASP A 33 14.59 6.33 -12.35
C ASP A 33 14.20 6.94 -13.70
N ASP A 34 14.75 6.41 -14.79
CA ASP A 34 14.48 6.86 -16.15
C ASP A 34 13.15 6.32 -16.74
N ALA A 35 12.53 5.37 -16.05
CA ALA A 35 11.27 4.74 -16.42
C ALA A 35 10.38 4.50 -15.18
N LEU A 36 10.36 5.46 -14.26
CA LEU A 36 9.68 5.35 -12.97
C LEU A 36 8.17 5.10 -13.13
N ILE A 37 7.70 3.97 -12.60
CA ILE A 37 6.30 3.56 -12.52
C ILE A 37 5.64 4.25 -11.32
N LYS A 38 4.62 5.08 -11.54
CA LYS A 38 3.99 5.89 -10.48
C LYS A 38 2.56 5.46 -10.16
N ASP A 39 1.95 4.70 -11.03
CA ASP A 39 0.65 4.08 -10.81
C ASP A 39 0.61 2.69 -11.48
N VAL A 40 -0.44 1.92 -11.20
CA VAL A 40 -0.56 0.56 -11.75
C VAL A 40 -0.79 0.58 -13.27
N LYS A 41 -1.33 1.66 -13.85
CA LYS A 41 -1.58 1.77 -15.29
C LYS A 41 -0.28 1.89 -16.08
N ASP A 42 0.75 2.50 -15.49
CA ASP A 42 2.10 2.54 -16.07
C ASP A 42 2.71 1.14 -16.30
N LEU A 43 2.18 0.09 -15.65
CA LEU A 43 2.60 -1.30 -15.83
C LEU A 43 1.94 -1.98 -17.04
N GLU A 44 1.01 -1.34 -17.74
CA GLU A 44 0.38 -1.92 -18.93
C GLU A 44 1.41 -2.24 -20.03
N GLY A 45 1.43 -3.50 -20.46
CA GLY A 45 2.42 -3.98 -21.44
C GLY A 45 3.86 -4.07 -20.91
N LYS A 46 4.05 -3.91 -19.59
CA LYS A 46 5.33 -4.07 -18.91
C LYS A 46 5.43 -5.41 -18.19
N LYS A 47 6.66 -5.76 -17.81
CA LYS A 47 6.97 -6.94 -17.02
C LYS A 47 7.17 -6.56 -15.56
N LEU A 48 6.28 -7.01 -14.69
CA LEU A 48 6.41 -6.83 -13.25
C LEU A 48 7.06 -8.06 -12.60
N ILE A 49 8.18 -7.85 -11.93
CA ILE A 49 8.88 -8.88 -11.17
C ILE A 49 8.19 -9.06 -9.82
N VAL A 50 7.95 -10.31 -9.43
CA VAL A 50 7.43 -10.70 -8.10
C VAL A 50 8.10 -11.99 -7.62
N VAL A 51 8.11 -12.22 -6.31
CA VAL A 51 8.55 -13.50 -5.71
C VAL A 51 7.35 -14.38 -5.42
N LYS A 52 7.44 -15.68 -5.72
CA LYS A 52 6.34 -16.63 -5.53
C LYS A 52 5.96 -16.77 -4.06
N GLY A 53 4.66 -16.87 -3.79
CA GLY A 53 4.08 -17.01 -2.45
C GLY A 53 3.99 -15.70 -1.65
N THR A 54 4.39 -14.58 -2.24
CA THR A 54 4.24 -13.24 -1.63
C THR A 54 2.83 -12.70 -1.82
N THR A 55 2.46 -11.73 -0.98
CA THR A 55 1.22 -10.96 -1.11
C THR A 55 1.18 -10.17 -2.41
N ALA A 56 2.31 -9.66 -2.91
CA ALA A 56 2.40 -9.01 -4.22
C ALA A 56 2.04 -9.94 -5.37
N GLU A 57 2.51 -11.19 -5.37
CA GLU A 57 2.13 -12.17 -6.40
C GLU A 57 0.60 -12.35 -6.42
N THR A 58 -0.01 -12.59 -5.26
CA THR A 58 -1.46 -12.77 -5.13
C THR A 58 -2.20 -11.52 -5.58
N TYR A 59 -1.83 -10.35 -5.07
CA TYR A 59 -2.49 -9.08 -5.37
C TYR A 59 -2.55 -8.79 -6.87
N PHE A 60 -1.42 -8.88 -7.57
CA PHE A 60 -1.40 -8.62 -9.01
C PHE A 60 -2.05 -9.73 -9.83
N THR A 61 -1.96 -10.99 -9.39
CA THR A 61 -2.64 -12.10 -10.07
C THR A 61 -4.17 -11.93 -10.02
N ASP A 62 -4.69 -11.47 -8.88
CA ASP A 62 -6.14 -11.38 -8.66
C ASP A 62 -6.75 -10.09 -9.20
N ASN A 63 -6.07 -8.94 -9.05
CA ASN A 63 -6.61 -7.63 -9.40
C ASN A 63 -6.19 -7.14 -10.80
N TYR A 64 -5.01 -7.55 -11.27
CA TYR A 64 -4.43 -7.08 -12.53
C TYR A 64 -3.93 -8.24 -13.41
N PRO A 65 -4.82 -9.18 -13.80
CA PRO A 65 -4.42 -10.40 -14.51
C PRO A 65 -3.81 -10.15 -15.90
N ASP A 66 -3.96 -8.94 -16.45
CA ASP A 66 -3.39 -8.54 -17.74
C ASP A 66 -1.93 -8.04 -17.63
N ILE A 67 -1.42 -7.79 -16.41
CA ILE A 67 -0.01 -7.44 -16.18
C ILE A 67 0.86 -8.71 -16.28
N GLU A 68 1.94 -8.65 -17.07
CA GLU A 68 2.85 -9.79 -17.22
C GLU A 68 3.72 -9.94 -15.96
N LEU A 69 3.44 -10.97 -15.15
CA LEU A 69 4.24 -11.30 -13.97
C LEU A 69 5.46 -12.18 -14.30
N VAL A 70 6.65 -11.68 -13.99
CA VAL A 70 7.90 -12.44 -14.02
C VAL A 70 8.21 -12.95 -12.62
N LYS A 71 7.97 -14.25 -12.41
CA LYS A 71 7.96 -14.86 -11.08
C LYS A 71 9.28 -15.57 -10.75
N PHE A 72 9.89 -15.22 -9.62
CA PHE A 72 11.11 -15.86 -9.10
C PHE A 72 10.83 -16.62 -7.80
N ASP A 73 11.67 -17.61 -7.50
CA ASP A 73 11.53 -18.40 -6.27
C ASP A 73 12.18 -17.69 -5.07
N GLU A 74 13.20 -16.86 -5.30
CA GLU A 74 13.99 -16.20 -4.25
C GLU A 74 14.19 -14.70 -4.54
N TYR A 75 14.27 -13.88 -3.47
CA TYR A 75 14.45 -12.43 -3.58
C TYR A 75 15.74 -12.03 -4.31
N GLN A 76 16.85 -12.71 -4.05
CA GLN A 76 18.12 -12.39 -4.72
C GLN A 76 18.00 -12.54 -6.25
N GLU A 77 17.30 -13.57 -6.73
CA GLU A 77 17.10 -13.77 -8.16
C GLU A 77 16.20 -12.69 -8.79
N ALA A 78 15.20 -12.22 -8.04
CA ALA A 78 14.33 -11.13 -8.43
C ALA A 78 15.09 -9.79 -8.50
N TYR A 79 15.94 -9.51 -7.51
CA TYR A 79 16.80 -8.33 -7.49
C TYR A 79 17.78 -8.31 -8.65
N ASP A 80 18.49 -9.43 -8.87
CA ASP A 80 19.39 -9.57 -10.01
C ASP A 80 18.63 -9.40 -11.33
N ALA A 81 17.39 -9.90 -11.42
CA ALA A 81 16.57 -9.72 -12.61
C ALA A 81 16.18 -8.27 -12.88
N LEU A 82 15.85 -7.50 -11.84
CA LEU A 82 15.57 -6.07 -12.00
C LEU A 82 16.83 -5.31 -12.43
N LEU A 83 17.97 -5.57 -11.80
CA LEU A 83 19.26 -4.96 -12.14
C LEU A 83 19.70 -5.30 -13.57
N ASP A 84 19.41 -6.51 -14.05
CA ASP A 84 19.69 -6.96 -15.41
C ASP A 84 18.70 -6.42 -16.47
N GLY A 85 17.64 -5.71 -16.05
CA GLY A 85 16.57 -5.26 -16.94
C GLY A 85 15.71 -6.40 -17.52
N ARG A 86 15.62 -7.54 -16.81
CA ARG A 86 14.75 -8.67 -17.18
C ARG A 86 13.27 -8.43 -16.85
N GLY A 87 12.97 -7.36 -16.13
CA GLY A 87 11.64 -6.79 -15.94
C GLY A 87 11.73 -5.26 -15.82
N ASP A 88 10.59 -4.60 -15.93
CA ASP A 88 10.49 -3.13 -15.91
C ASP A 88 10.34 -2.57 -14.49
N ALA A 89 9.79 -3.37 -13.56
CA ALA A 89 9.59 -3.00 -12.17
C ALA A 89 9.60 -4.24 -11.27
N PHE A 90 9.70 -4.03 -9.95
CA PHE A 90 9.59 -5.07 -8.93
C PHE A 90 8.58 -4.65 -7.85
N SER A 91 7.73 -5.58 -7.44
CA SER A 91 6.79 -5.36 -6.35
C SER A 91 6.91 -6.42 -5.24
N THR A 92 6.89 -5.92 -4.01
CA THR A 92 6.76 -6.65 -2.74
C THR A 92 6.29 -5.67 -1.66
N ASP A 93 6.44 -6.01 -0.38
CA ASP A 93 6.21 -5.10 0.75
C ASP A 93 6.93 -3.74 0.53
N ASN A 94 6.22 -2.64 0.80
CA ASN A 94 6.69 -1.27 0.57
C ASN A 94 8.01 -0.95 1.31
N THR A 95 8.14 -1.48 2.52
CA THR A 95 9.37 -1.43 3.32
C THR A 95 10.55 -2.04 2.58
N GLU A 96 10.42 -3.24 2.03
CA GLU A 96 11.50 -3.93 1.35
C GLU A 96 11.92 -3.21 0.06
N VAL A 97 10.98 -2.76 -0.77
CA VAL A 97 11.31 -2.02 -1.99
C VAL A 97 11.99 -0.67 -1.69
N LEU A 98 11.60 0.00 -0.60
CA LEU A 98 12.24 1.26 -0.17
C LEU A 98 13.66 1.01 0.33
N ALA A 99 13.86 0.00 1.19
CA ALA A 99 15.19 -0.37 1.68
C ALA A 99 16.12 -0.77 0.55
N TRP A 100 15.60 -1.48 -0.45
CA TRP A 100 16.34 -1.90 -1.63
C TRP A 100 16.73 -0.70 -2.50
N ALA A 101 15.78 0.20 -2.81
CA ALA A 101 16.05 1.38 -3.63
C ALA A 101 17.13 2.30 -3.01
N GLN A 102 17.12 2.48 -1.68
CA GLN A 102 18.14 3.28 -0.99
C GLN A 102 19.57 2.72 -1.13
N GLN A 103 19.71 1.43 -1.39
CA GLN A 103 20.99 0.76 -1.57
C GLN A 103 21.39 0.58 -3.05
N ASN A 104 20.49 0.90 -3.99
CA ASN A 104 20.69 0.67 -5.42
C ASN A 104 20.41 1.96 -6.20
N GLU A 105 21.47 2.74 -6.45
CA GLU A 105 21.39 3.98 -7.25
C GLU A 105 20.78 3.71 -8.64
N GLY A 106 19.93 4.64 -9.10
CA GLY A 106 19.24 4.54 -10.39
C GLY A 106 17.86 3.88 -10.30
N PHE A 107 17.38 3.57 -9.09
CA PHE A 107 16.05 3.04 -8.84
C PHE A 107 15.33 3.82 -7.75
N SER A 108 14.03 4.00 -7.93
CA SER A 108 13.15 4.68 -6.98
C SER A 108 11.84 3.93 -6.80
N VAL A 109 11.27 4.05 -5.60
CA VAL A 109 9.90 3.60 -5.32
C VAL A 109 8.95 4.65 -5.87
N GLY A 110 8.20 4.31 -6.91
CA GLY A 110 7.22 5.22 -7.51
C GLY A 110 5.79 4.99 -7.02
N ILE A 111 5.51 3.80 -6.46
CA ILE A 111 4.29 3.48 -5.73
C ILE A 111 4.69 3.05 -4.31
N GLU A 112 4.44 3.90 -3.32
CA GLU A 112 4.87 3.70 -1.93
C GLU A 112 3.84 2.93 -1.07
N SER A 113 2.59 2.87 -1.54
CA SER A 113 1.51 2.12 -0.90
C SER A 113 0.52 1.67 -1.98
N LEU A 114 0.23 0.37 -2.00
CA LEU A 114 -0.68 -0.27 -2.94
C LEU A 114 -1.43 -1.39 -2.24
N GLY A 115 -2.75 -1.44 -2.46
CA GLY A 115 -3.65 -2.37 -1.81
C GLY A 115 -4.06 -1.92 -0.40
N ASP A 116 -4.69 -2.84 0.34
CA ASP A 116 -5.08 -2.61 1.72
C ASP A 116 -3.84 -2.51 2.63
N ILE A 117 -3.93 -1.72 3.71
CA ILE A 117 -2.94 -1.75 4.78
C ILE A 117 -3.14 -3.02 5.58
N ASP A 118 -2.21 -3.94 5.43
CA ASP A 118 -2.15 -5.20 6.16
C ASP A 118 -1.29 -5.08 7.42
N THR A 119 -1.16 -6.19 8.14
CA THR A 119 -0.27 -6.29 9.30
C THR A 119 0.66 -7.48 9.20
N ILE A 120 1.85 -7.34 9.78
CA ILE A 120 2.79 -8.41 10.03
C ILE A 120 2.61 -8.90 11.47
N ALA A 121 2.50 -10.23 11.62
CA ALA A 121 2.34 -10.86 12.92
C ALA A 121 3.11 -12.19 13.05
N PRO A 122 3.47 -12.60 14.27
CA PRO A 122 3.96 -13.95 14.51
C PRO A 122 2.86 -14.96 14.21
N ALA A 123 3.22 -16.13 13.65
CA ALA A 123 2.28 -17.22 13.47
C ALA A 123 2.70 -18.49 14.21
N VAL A 124 1.71 -19.22 14.72
CA VAL A 124 1.89 -20.53 15.35
C VAL A 124 1.09 -21.59 14.62
N GLN A 125 1.39 -22.85 14.90
CA GLN A 125 0.61 -23.96 14.37
C GLN A 125 -0.86 -23.81 14.79
N LYS A 126 -1.79 -24.02 13.86
CA LYS A 126 -3.23 -23.97 14.12
C LYS A 126 -3.62 -24.80 15.35
N GLY A 127 -4.35 -24.21 16.28
CA GLY A 127 -4.80 -24.79 17.53
C GLY A 127 -3.79 -24.75 18.68
N ASN A 128 -2.57 -24.21 18.49
CA ASN A 128 -1.58 -24.08 19.56
C ASN A 128 -1.84 -22.83 20.42
N THR A 129 -2.93 -22.87 21.18
CA THR A 129 -3.42 -21.74 21.99
C THR A 129 -2.46 -21.34 23.10
N ASP A 130 -1.71 -22.29 23.66
CA ASP A 130 -0.79 -22.00 24.77
C ASP A 130 0.35 -21.08 24.31
N LEU A 131 0.97 -21.41 23.18
CA LEU A 131 2.03 -20.58 22.61
C LEU A 131 1.48 -19.27 22.06
N LEU A 132 0.29 -19.30 21.43
CA LEU A 132 -0.39 -18.10 20.94
C LEU A 132 -0.62 -17.09 22.06
N ASN A 133 -1.17 -17.53 23.18
CA ASN A 133 -1.44 -16.67 24.34
C ASN A 133 -0.15 -16.14 24.96
N ALA A 134 0.88 -16.98 25.09
CA ALA A 134 2.17 -16.55 25.61
C ALA A 134 2.80 -15.43 24.76
N ILE A 135 2.72 -15.54 23.42
CA ILE A 135 3.22 -14.50 22.52
C ILE A 135 2.38 -13.23 22.63
N ASN A 136 1.05 -13.36 22.67
CA ASN A 136 0.15 -12.21 22.80
C ASN A 136 0.36 -11.45 24.11
N ASP A 137 0.56 -12.16 25.21
CA ASP A 137 0.84 -11.55 26.51
C ASP A 137 2.19 -10.83 26.52
N GLU A 138 3.21 -11.43 25.88
CA GLU A 138 4.51 -10.78 25.71
C GLU A 138 4.41 -9.50 24.87
N ILE A 139 3.76 -9.55 23.70
CA ILE A 139 3.56 -8.38 22.82
C ILE A 139 2.89 -7.22 23.57
N LYS A 140 1.88 -7.51 24.40
CA LYS A 140 1.24 -6.50 25.25
C LYS A 140 2.18 -5.96 26.31
N SER A 141 2.95 -6.82 26.97
CA SER A 141 3.92 -6.40 28.00
C SER A 141 5.02 -5.51 27.41
N LEU A 142 5.46 -5.78 26.17
CA LEU A 142 6.48 -5.00 25.47
C LEU A 142 6.02 -3.57 25.15
N ALA A 143 4.71 -3.35 25.02
CA ALA A 143 4.13 -2.03 24.75
C ALA A 143 4.39 -1.01 25.88
N ASP A 144 4.44 -1.48 27.14
CA ASP A 144 4.73 -0.64 28.31
C ASP A 144 6.12 0.02 28.21
N GLU A 145 7.03 -0.60 27.45
CA GLU A 145 8.38 -0.10 27.22
C GLU A 145 8.59 0.52 25.84
N GLN A 146 7.54 0.62 25.01
CA GLN A 146 7.64 1.06 23.61
C GLN A 146 8.70 0.26 22.84
N PHE A 147 8.67 -1.06 23.02
CA PHE A 147 9.71 -1.94 22.51
C PHE A 147 9.82 -1.87 20.99
N PHE A 148 8.71 -1.93 20.25
CA PHE A 148 8.77 -1.98 18.79
C PHE A 148 9.19 -0.64 18.18
N HIS A 149 8.87 0.49 18.83
CA HIS A 149 9.44 1.79 18.43
C HIS A 149 10.95 1.84 18.64
N LYS A 150 11.44 1.33 19.77
CA LYS A 150 12.89 1.23 20.02
C LYS A 150 13.57 0.30 19.02
N ASP A 151 12.96 -0.85 18.73
CA ASP A 151 13.47 -1.81 17.74
C ASP A 151 13.50 -1.20 16.34
N PHE A 152 12.48 -0.42 15.95
CA PHE A 152 12.49 0.36 14.71
C PHE A 152 13.68 1.32 14.65
N GLU A 153 13.91 2.10 15.70
CA GLU A 153 15.03 3.06 15.77
C GLU A 153 16.39 2.37 15.65
N GLU A 154 16.54 1.16 16.19
CA GLU A 154 17.78 0.40 16.16
C GLU A 154 18.00 -0.35 14.83
N THR A 155 16.94 -0.83 14.18
CA THR A 155 17.04 -1.80 13.08
C THR A 155 16.59 -1.25 11.73
N LEU A 156 15.54 -0.44 11.70
CA LEU A 156 14.88 0.01 10.47
C LEU A 156 15.28 1.45 10.13
N LYS A 157 15.35 2.35 11.10
CA LYS A 157 15.78 3.74 10.88
C LYS A 157 17.14 3.90 10.20
N PRO A 158 18.19 3.09 10.50
CA PRO A 158 19.45 3.17 9.79
C PRO A 158 19.34 2.83 8.29
N VAL A 159 18.30 2.08 7.91
CA VAL A 159 18.03 1.68 6.53
C VAL A 159 17.12 2.67 5.83
N TYR A 160 16.09 3.18 6.52
CA TYR A 160 15.08 4.05 5.91
C TYR A 160 15.38 5.54 5.98
N GLY A 161 16.25 5.96 6.91
CA GLY A 161 16.48 7.37 7.20
C GLY A 161 15.22 8.07 7.72
N ASP A 162 15.08 9.35 7.40
CA ASP A 162 13.93 10.17 7.81
C ASP A 162 12.74 10.06 6.84
N ASN A 163 12.78 9.12 5.89
CA ASN A 163 11.75 8.95 4.86
C ASN A 163 10.50 8.21 5.36
N ILE A 164 10.56 7.66 6.57
CA ILE A 164 9.48 6.91 7.19
C ILE A 164 9.19 7.47 8.57
N ASN A 165 7.90 7.70 8.85
CA ASN A 165 7.43 7.93 10.20
C ASN A 165 7.22 6.56 10.91
N PRO A 166 7.87 6.30 12.06
CA PRO A 166 7.71 5.03 12.77
C PRO A 166 6.25 4.71 13.13
N ASP A 167 5.41 5.71 13.41
CA ASP A 167 4.00 5.51 13.78
C ASP A 167 3.15 4.94 12.62
N ASP A 168 3.63 5.08 11.38
CA ASP A 168 2.95 4.57 10.18
C ASP A 168 3.20 3.06 10.01
N LEU A 169 4.23 2.51 10.67
CA LEU A 169 4.59 1.10 10.58
C LEU A 169 4.47 0.36 11.90
N VAL A 170 4.90 0.95 13.01
CA VAL A 170 5.01 0.24 14.29
C VAL A 170 3.63 -0.01 14.88
N VAL A 171 3.41 -1.23 15.38
CA VAL A 171 2.20 -1.58 16.15
C VAL A 171 2.62 -1.99 17.55
N GLU A 172 2.34 -1.15 18.54
CA GLU A 172 2.57 -1.47 19.94
C GLU A 172 1.40 -2.25 20.53
N GLY A 173 1.71 -3.32 21.26
CA GLY A 173 0.72 -4.11 22.00
C GLY A 173 -0.35 -4.79 21.12
N GLY A 174 -0.15 -4.86 19.81
CA GLY A 174 -1.12 -5.43 18.88
C GLY A 174 -2.30 -4.53 18.54
N VAL A 175 -2.23 -3.24 18.84
CA VAL A 175 -3.35 -2.31 18.62
C VAL A 175 -3.17 -1.59 17.29
N VAL A 176 -4.03 -1.91 16.33
CA VAL A 176 -4.07 -1.23 15.03
C VAL A 176 -5.24 -0.24 15.05
N ASP A 177 -4.95 1.05 14.92
CA ASP A 177 -5.99 2.06 14.81
C ASP A 177 -6.79 1.81 13.52
N SER A 178 -8.09 1.57 13.68
CA SER A 178 -8.99 1.15 12.62
C SER A 178 -9.44 2.34 11.76
N GLU A 179 -8.57 3.04 11.03
CA GLU A 179 -9.06 4.15 10.19
C GLU A 179 -8.23 4.61 8.99
N GLU A 180 -7.23 3.87 8.51
CA GLU A 180 -6.59 4.17 7.22
C GLU A 180 -6.82 3.05 6.21
N LYS A 181 -8.04 3.02 5.66
CA LYS A 181 -8.28 2.33 4.38
C LYS A 181 -8.00 3.37 3.30
N ALA A 182 -6.83 3.33 2.68
CA ALA A 182 -6.51 4.19 1.56
C ALA A 182 -7.56 3.97 0.45
N GLU A 183 -8.35 5.00 0.15
CA GLU A 183 -9.23 4.99 -1.02
C GLU A 183 -8.35 5.00 -2.26
N ASP A 184 -8.50 3.94 -3.07
CA ASP A 184 -7.83 3.76 -4.36
C ASP A 184 -8.09 5.00 -5.23
N ALA A 185 -7.02 5.67 -5.65
CA ALA A 185 -7.08 6.82 -6.53
C ALA A 185 -7.29 6.36 -7.98
N ASP A 186 -8.47 5.83 -8.30
CA ASP A 186 -8.93 5.74 -9.68
C ASP A 186 -10.44 6.01 -9.81
N ALA A 187 -10.75 7.24 -10.21
CA ALA A 187 -11.98 7.55 -10.93
C ALA A 187 -11.63 8.50 -12.07
N ALA A 188 -11.18 7.92 -13.18
CA ALA A 188 -11.20 8.58 -14.47
C ALA A 188 -12.66 8.82 -14.90
N GLU A 189 -13.17 10.05 -14.69
CA GLU A 189 -14.36 10.51 -15.42
C GLU A 189 -13.94 10.86 -16.86
N THR A 190 -14.17 9.93 -17.77
CA THR A 190 -14.32 10.22 -19.19
C THR A 190 -15.72 10.78 -19.43
N GLU A 191 -15.87 12.10 -19.53
CA GLU A 191 -17.03 12.68 -20.21
C GLU A 191 -16.68 12.89 -21.69
N ASP A 192 -17.20 11.96 -22.49
CA ASP A 192 -17.33 12.03 -23.94
C ASP A 192 -18.27 13.19 -24.30
N SER A 193 -17.77 14.17 -25.05
CA SER A 193 -18.59 15.24 -25.62
C SER A 193 -18.67 15.03 -27.12
N ASP A 194 -19.71 14.32 -27.55
CA ASP A 194 -20.12 14.26 -28.94
C ASP A 194 -21.55 14.78 -29.13
N ALA A 195 -21.71 15.47 -30.26
CA ALA A 195 -22.60 16.59 -30.44
C ALA A 195 -24.02 16.24 -30.97
N ALA A 196 -24.82 17.32 -31.08
CA ALA A 196 -26.05 17.52 -31.86
C ALA A 196 -27.36 17.04 -31.19
N SER A 197 -28.51 17.69 -31.32
CA SER A 197 -28.96 18.99 -31.84
C SER A 197 -30.49 18.94 -31.64
N ASP A 198 -31.15 19.98 -31.14
CA ASP A 198 -32.45 20.35 -31.70
C ASP A 198 -32.77 21.81 -31.40
N ASP A 199 -33.38 22.41 -32.42
CA ASP A 199 -33.53 23.81 -32.71
C ASP A 199 -34.89 24.35 -32.22
N THR A 200 -35.03 25.68 -32.30
CA THR A 200 -36.30 26.46 -32.35
C THR A 200 -37.15 26.60 -31.06
N LYS A 201 -37.76 27.75 -30.73
CA LYS A 201 -37.82 29.15 -31.19
C LYS A 201 -38.81 29.89 -30.27
N ASP A 202 -38.80 31.22 -30.34
CA ASP A 202 -39.83 32.19 -29.93
C ASP A 202 -39.79 32.60 -28.44
N ALA A 203 -39.21 33.77 -28.11
CA ALA A 203 -39.77 35.12 -28.20
C ALA A 203 -40.82 35.42 -27.13
N GLU A 204 -40.45 36.20 -26.09
CA GLU A 204 -41.02 37.54 -25.85
C GLU A 204 -40.34 38.23 -24.65
N THR A 205 -40.15 39.52 -24.86
CA THR A 205 -39.69 40.60 -23.97
C THR A 205 -40.62 40.88 -22.79
N THR A 206 -40.06 41.34 -21.66
CA THR A 206 -40.44 42.55 -20.88
C THR A 206 -39.61 42.59 -19.59
N GLU A 207 -38.63 43.49 -19.50
CA GLU A 207 -38.63 44.74 -18.71
C GLU A 207 -38.44 44.56 -17.19
N GLU A 208 -37.21 44.84 -16.77
CA GLU A 208 -36.79 45.40 -15.45
C GLU A 208 -37.27 46.87 -15.31
N PRO A 209 -37.03 47.60 -14.18
CA PRO A 209 -36.67 47.22 -12.80
C PRO A 209 -37.42 48.09 -11.73
N GLU A 210 -36.88 48.09 -10.49
CA GLU A 210 -36.84 49.22 -9.52
C GLU A 210 -38.14 49.58 -8.76
N GLU A 211 -38.16 49.98 -7.49
CA GLU A 211 -37.21 50.08 -6.37
C GLU A 211 -38.04 50.57 -5.14
N THR A 212 -37.39 50.74 -3.98
CA THR A 212 -37.80 51.54 -2.79
C THR A 212 -38.81 50.90 -1.81
N GLU A 213 -38.70 51.03 -0.48
CA GLU A 213 -37.91 51.96 0.35
C GLU A 213 -37.85 51.47 1.82
N ALA A 214 -36.73 51.83 2.47
CA ALA A 214 -36.57 52.32 3.85
C ALA A 214 -37.23 51.62 5.06
N ALA A 215 -36.41 51.31 6.07
CA ALA A 215 -36.40 52.03 7.35
C ALA A 215 -35.32 51.47 8.28
N ASP A 216 -34.32 52.30 8.57
CA ASP A 216 -33.36 52.11 9.66
C ASP A 216 -33.97 52.79 10.91
N ALA A 217 -34.19 52.02 11.97
CA ALA A 217 -34.56 52.50 13.29
C ALA A 217 -34.04 51.53 14.37
N GLU A 218 -33.06 52.05 15.12
CA GLU A 218 -32.46 51.55 16.38
C GLU A 218 -31.49 50.36 16.35
#